data_AF-A0A0P9PXJ6-F1
#
_entry.id   AF-A0A0P9PXJ6-F1
#
_cell.length_a   1.000
_cell.length_b   1.000
_cell.length_c   1.000
_cell.angle_alpha   90.00
_cell.angle_beta   90.00
_cell.angle_gamma   90.00
#
_symmetry.space_group_name_H-M   'P 1'
#
loop_
_entity.id
_entity.type
_entity.pdbx_description
1 polymer ?
#
loop_
_entity_poly.entity_id
_entity_poly.type
_entity_poly.pdbx_seq_one_letter_code
_entity_poly.pdbx_strand_id
1 'polypeptide(L)' 'MSKIAVIGSNMVDLITYIERMPTQGETLEAPRFAMGCGGKGANQAAAAALRRCWAPTC' A
#
# COMPACT_ATOMS: atom_id res chain seq x y z
N MET A 1 -12.25 17.83 18.71
CA MET A 1 -11.50 17.05 17.69
C MET A 1 -12.26 17.06 16.37
N SER A 2 -11.59 17.30 15.25
CA SER A 2 -12.20 17.17 13.91
C SER A 2 -12.16 15.72 13.43
N LYS A 3 -13.28 15.25 12.86
CA LYS A 3 -13.35 13.95 12.16
C LYS A 3 -12.78 14.14 10.75
N ILE A 4 -12.00 13.18 10.28
CA ILE A 4 -11.41 13.18 8.94
C ILE A 4 -12.04 12.04 8.14
N ALA A 5 -12.52 12.34 6.94
CA ALA A 5 -12.96 11.35 5.97
C ALA A 5 -11.98 11.37 4.78
N VAL A 6 -11.54 10.20 4.34
CA VAL A 6 -10.68 10.04 3.17
C VAL A 6 -11.49 9.34 2.08
N ILE A 7 -11.62 9.99 0.92
CA ILE A 7 -12.30 9.45 -0.25
C ILE A 7 -11.22 9.18 -1.30
N GLY A 8 -11.03 7.91 -1.67
CA GLY A 8 -9.99 7.54 -2.62
C GLY A 8 -9.95 6.04 -2.90
N SER A 9 -8.93 5.63 -3.64
CA SER A 9 -8.77 4.23 -4.06
C SER A 9 -8.39 3.30 -2.93
N ASN A 10 -8.92 2.08 -3.00
CA ASN A 10 -8.58 0.94 -2.17
C ASN A 10 -8.29 -0.24 -3.12
N MET A 11 -7.11 -0.82 -3.02
CA MET A 11 -6.64 -1.87 -3.93
C MET A 11 -6.03 -3.04 -3.16
N VAL A 12 -6.04 -4.21 -3.77
CA VAL A 12 -5.20 -5.34 -3.36
C VAL A 12 -3.92 -5.28 -4.18
N ASP A 13 -2.80 -5.07 -3.51
CA ASP A 13 -1.50 -5.03 -4.17
C ASP A 13 -0.98 -6.45 -4.38
N LEU A 14 -0.59 -6.74 -5.62
CA LEU A 14 0.03 -8.00 -6.06
C LEU A 14 1.51 -7.70 -6.32
N ILE A 15 2.39 -8.12 -5.42
CA ILE A 15 3.79 -7.71 -5.42
C ILE A 15 4.67 -8.90 -5.78
N THR A 16 5.30 -8.81 -6.95
CA THR A 16 6.26 -9.80 -7.44
C THR A 16 7.67 -9.22 -7.33
N TYR A 17 8.56 -9.90 -6.60
CA TYR A 17 9.94 -9.45 -6.42
C TYR A 17 10.83 -10.11 -7.47
N ILE A 18 11.57 -9.29 -8.21
CA ILE A 18 12.45 -9.67 -9.30
C ILE A 18 13.76 -8.89 -9.18
N GLU A 19 14.86 -9.46 -9.67
CA GLU A 19 16.19 -8.82 -9.59
C GLU A 19 16.34 -7.63 -10.53
N ARG A 20 15.57 -7.63 -11.63
CA ARG A 20 15.51 -6.51 -12.59
C ARG A 20 14.14 -6.44 -13.27
N MET A 21 13.82 -5.29 -13.86
CA MET A 21 12.61 -5.13 -14.67
C MET A 21 12.67 -5.97 -15.96
N PRO A 22 11.57 -6.61 -16.39
CA PRO A 22 11.52 -7.38 -17.63
C PRO A 22 11.59 -6.48 -18.86
N THR A 23 12.16 -6.99 -19.94
CA THR A 23 12.03 -6.36 -21.26
C THR A 23 10.69 -6.72 -21.91
N GLN A 24 10.30 -5.98 -22.94
CA GLN A 24 9.02 -6.23 -23.61
C GLN A 24 8.99 -7.64 -24.23
N GLY A 25 7.98 -8.43 -23.85
CA GLY A 25 7.78 -9.80 -24.35
C GLY A 25 8.55 -10.88 -23.58
N GLU A 26 9.36 -10.50 -22.59
CA GLU A 26 10.09 -11.44 -21.75
C GLU A 26 9.21 -12.02 -20.63
N THR A 27 9.36 -13.31 -20.36
CA THR A 27 8.81 -13.98 -19.18
C THR A 27 9.95 -14.27 -18.20
N LEU A 28 9.82 -13.79 -16.96
CA LEU A 28 10.79 -14.01 -15.89
C LEU A 28 10.18 -14.85 -14.76
N GLU A 29 10.95 -15.80 -14.25
CA GLU A 29 10.64 -16.47 -12.99
C GLU A 29 10.90 -15.51 -11.83
N ALA A 30 9.95 -15.41 -10.90
CA ALA A 30 10.07 -14.55 -9.74
C ALA A 30 10.39 -15.38 -8.49
N PRO A 31 11.47 -15.08 -7.75
CA PRO A 31 11.82 -15.81 -6.54
C PRO A 31 10.78 -15.66 -5.41
N ARG A 32 9.95 -14.60 -5.43
CA ARG A 32 8.98 -14.35 -4.37
C ARG A 32 7.78 -13.53 -4.83
N PHE A 33 6.63 -13.86 -4.25
CA PHE A 33 5.37 -13.14 -4.40
C PHE A 33 4.78 -12.78 -3.03
N ALA A 34 4.08 -11.65 -2.95
CA ALA A 34 3.33 -11.23 -1.77
C ALA A 34 2.04 -10.51 -2.17
N MET A 35 1.03 -10.62 -1.32
CA MET A 35 -0.20 -9.82 -1.41
C MET A 35 -0.26 -8.83 -0.26
N GLY A 36 -0.78 -7.63 -0.51
CA GLY A 36 -0.88 -6.59 0.51
C GLY A 36 -2.07 -5.66 0.29
N CYS A 37 -2.29 -4.79 1.27
CA CYS A 37 -3.24 -3.70 1.15
C CYS A 37 -2.56 -2.50 0.48
N GLY A 38 -3.23 -1.92 -0.51
CA GLY A 38 -2.73 -0.75 -1.20
C GLY A 38 -3.85 0.18 -1.64
N GLY A 39 -3.52 1.03 -2.60
CA GLY A 39 -4.37 2.15 -3.00
C GLY A 39 -4.04 3.42 -2.22
N LYS A 40 -4.01 4.54 -2.95
CA LYS A 40 -3.57 5.83 -2.39
C LYS A 40 -4.52 6.31 -1.29
N GLY A 41 -5.83 6.08 -1.46
CA GLY A 41 -6.83 6.45 -0.45
C GLY A 41 -6.68 5.63 0.83
N ALA A 42 -6.59 4.31 0.70
CA ALA A 42 -6.38 3.40 1.83
C ALA A 42 -5.08 3.72 2.60
N ASN A 43 -3.98 3.93 1.89
CA ASN A 43 -2.68 4.24 2.52
C ASN A 43 -2.70 5.58 3.26
N GLN A 44 -3.37 6.60 2.71
CA GLN A 44 -3.54 7.89 3.38
C GLN A 44 -4.45 7.78 4.61
N ALA A 45 -5.55 7.03 4.52
CA ALA A 45 -6.47 6.80 5.63
C ALA A 45 -5.76 6.07 6.79
N ALA A 46 -4.98 5.03 6.47
CA ALA A 46 -4.18 4.30 7.45
C ALA A 46 -3.14 5.22 8.12
N ALA A 47 -2.42 6.03 7.35
CA ALA A 47 -1.45 6.99 7.91
C ALA A 47 -2.11 8.04 8.83
N ALA A 48 -3.29 8.54 8.46
CA ALA A 48 -4.04 9.50 9.28
C ALA A 48 -4.55 8.86 10.58
N ALA A 49 -4.96 7.59 10.55
CA ALA A 49 -5.35 6.83 11.73
C ALA A 49 -4.15 6.53 12.65
N LEU A 50 -3.03 6.06 12.11
CA LEU A 50 -1.83 5.73 12.87
C LEU A 50 -1.21 6.93 13.59
N ARG A 51 -1.21 8.11 12.95
CA ARG A 51 -0.74 9.35 13.59
C ARG A 51 -1.57 9.77 14.79
N ARG A 52 -2.82 9.30 14.91
CA ARG A 52 -3.63 9.52 16.12
C ARG A 52 -3.16 8.67 17.29
N CYS A 53 -2.67 7.45 17.04
CA CYS A 53 -2.20 6.54 18.11
C CYS A 53 -0.87 6.96 18.76
N TRP A 54 -0.10 7.88 18.14
CA TRP A 54 1.15 8.41 18.69
C TRP A 54 1.02 9.81 19.30
N ALA A 55 -0.19 10.40 19.29
CA ALA A 55 -0.44 11.64 20.00
C ALA A 55 -0.55 11.33 21.50
N PRO A 56 0.07 12.12 22.40
CA PRO A 56 0.10 11.88 23.85
C PRO A 56 -1.27 12.00 24.56
N THR A 57 -2.36 11.99 23.80
CA THR A 57 -3.76 12.08 24.27
C THR A 57 -4.62 10.92 23.79
N CYS A 58 -4.01 9.81 23.36
CA CYS A 58 -4.70 8.52 23.27
C CYS A 58 -4.61 7.79 24.62
#